data_AF-A0A257LHG4-F1
#
_entry.id   AF-A0A257LHG4-F1
#
_cell.length_a   1.000
_cell.length_b   1.000
_cell.length_c   1.000
_cell.angle_alpha   90.00
_cell.angle_beta   90.00
_cell.angle_gamma   90.00
#
_symmetry.space_group_name_H-M   'P 1'
#
loop_
_entity.id
_entity.type
_entity.pdbx_description
1 polymer ?
#
loop_
_entity_poly.entity_id
_entity_poly.type
_entity_poly.pdbx_seq_one_letter_code
_entity_poly.pdbx_strand_id
1 'polypeptide(L)'
;MSNSAPTFRTPRVSPVQVAILSLLAGTGALQAQTATPAAADSATTIQEVVVTATKRKTSLQKTPVAVTAINSAALDDAHMSTLLDIVHLVPGLQATAQGDHGVTTMTLRGIGNDTAKTEYADPEVALFVNGVYTARPEGAAALMFDMEAVELLRGPQGTLWGRHS
;
A
#
# COMPACT_ATOMS: atom_id res chain seq x y z
N MET A 1 -99.61 8.87 21.74
CA MET A 1 -99.28 9.91 22.74
C MET A 1 -98.34 9.28 23.76
N SER A 2 -97.19 9.93 23.95
CA SER A 2 -96.13 9.73 24.96
C SER A 2 -95.36 8.40 25.02
N ASN A 3 -94.23 8.39 24.33
CA ASN A 3 -93.08 7.51 24.50
C ASN A 3 -92.31 7.90 25.78
N SER A 4 -91.98 6.96 26.68
CA SER A 4 -91.09 7.20 27.81
C SER A 4 -90.04 6.10 27.88
N ALA A 5 -88.83 6.41 27.43
CA ALA A 5 -87.69 5.50 27.45
C ALA A 5 -87.08 5.41 28.86
N PRO A 6 -86.47 4.27 29.24
CA PRO A 6 -85.78 4.11 30.52
C PRO A 6 -84.42 4.84 30.52
N THR A 7 -84.16 5.64 31.56
CA THR A 7 -82.86 6.30 31.78
C THR A 7 -81.83 5.31 32.33
N PHE A 8 -80.85 4.92 31.53
CA PHE A 8 -79.67 4.18 31.99
C PHE A 8 -78.60 5.15 32.51
N ARG A 9 -78.19 4.99 33.78
CA ARG A 9 -77.02 5.66 34.36
C ARG A 9 -75.74 5.07 33.76
N THR A 10 -74.85 5.90 33.23
CA THR A 10 -73.51 5.47 32.80
C THR A 10 -72.58 5.30 34.02
N PRO A 11 -71.79 4.22 34.10
CA PRO A 11 -70.74 4.12 35.11
C PRO A 11 -69.57 5.04 34.73
N ARG A 12 -69.09 5.84 35.68
CA ARG A 12 -67.85 6.61 35.54
C ARG A 12 -66.67 5.66 35.74
N VAL A 13 -65.99 5.30 34.65
CA VAL A 13 -64.79 4.47 34.70
C VAL A 13 -63.60 5.33 35.09
N SER A 14 -62.91 4.97 36.16
CA SER A 14 -61.76 5.70 36.71
C SER A 14 -60.52 5.54 35.81
N PRO A 15 -59.68 6.57 35.62
CA PRO A 15 -58.50 6.52 34.74
C PRO A 15 -57.47 5.46 35.17
N VAL A 16 -57.55 4.97 36.41
CA VAL A 16 -56.66 3.93 36.95
C VAL A 16 -56.98 2.53 36.38
N GLN A 17 -58.22 2.28 35.93
CA GLN A 17 -58.60 0.99 35.32
C GLN A 17 -58.11 0.81 33.87
N VAL A 18 -57.73 1.89 33.19
CA VAL A 18 -57.19 1.81 31.82
C VAL A 18 -55.70 1.41 31.83
N ALA A 19 -54.97 1.67 32.92
CA ALA A 19 -53.53 1.45 32.98
C ALA A 19 -53.09 -0.02 33.19
N ILE A 20 -54.00 -0.92 33.60
CA ILE A 20 -53.66 -2.32 33.92
C ILE A 20 -53.87 -3.25 32.71
N LEU A 21 -54.66 -2.84 31.70
CA LEU A 21 -54.93 -3.68 30.52
C LEU A 21 -53.90 -3.54 29.39
N SER A 22 -52.95 -2.59 29.48
CA SER A 22 -51.93 -2.36 28.45
C SER A 22 -50.66 -3.20 28.63
N LEU A 23 -50.54 -3.99 29.72
CA LEU A 23 -49.30 -4.73 30.02
C LEU A 23 -49.25 -6.17 29.45
N LEU A 24 -50.30 -6.64 28.76
CA LEU A 24 -50.38 -8.03 28.27
C LEU A 24 -50.43 -8.20 26.74
N ALA A 25 -50.25 -7.13 25.95
CA ALA A 25 -50.35 -7.17 24.48
C ALA A 25 -49.01 -6.93 23.74
N GLY A 26 -47.88 -7.20 24.40
CA GLY A 26 -46.54 -6.98 23.84
C GLY A 26 -45.90 -8.20 23.15
N THR A 27 -46.64 -9.25 22.82
CA THR A 27 -46.14 -10.38 22.03
C THR A 27 -46.23 -10.05 20.53
N GLY A 28 -45.21 -9.40 19.97
CA GLY A 28 -45.21 -9.10 18.54
C GLY A 28 -43.99 -8.34 18.04
N ALA A 29 -42.93 -9.09 17.74
CA ALA A 29 -42.07 -8.98 16.55
C ALA A 29 -40.68 -9.54 16.87
N LEU A 30 -40.47 -10.83 16.57
CA LEU A 30 -39.13 -11.34 16.31
C LEU A 30 -38.62 -10.59 15.07
N GLN A 31 -37.82 -9.55 15.27
CA GLN A 31 -37.01 -9.02 14.18
C GLN A 31 -35.92 -10.04 13.91
N ALA A 32 -36.10 -10.83 12.85
CA ALA A 32 -35.02 -11.56 12.23
C ALA A 32 -34.00 -10.52 11.74
N GLN A 33 -32.94 -10.34 12.51
CA GLN A 33 -31.79 -9.55 12.09
C GLN A 33 -31.14 -10.31 10.95
N THR A 34 -31.50 -9.96 9.71
CA THR A 34 -30.72 -10.30 8.53
C THR A 34 -29.37 -9.66 8.73
N ALA A 35 -28.42 -10.44 9.25
CA ALA A 35 -27.02 -10.08 9.27
C ALA A 35 -26.63 -9.78 7.83
N THR A 36 -26.40 -8.50 7.53
CA THR A 36 -25.68 -8.09 6.33
C THR A 36 -24.39 -8.90 6.33
N PRO A 37 -24.08 -9.66 5.27
CA PRO A 37 -22.78 -10.29 5.19
C PRO A 37 -21.77 -9.15 5.18
N ALA A 38 -21.06 -8.99 6.30
CA ALA A 38 -19.85 -8.18 6.31
C ALA A 38 -18.98 -8.72 5.19
N ALA A 39 -18.57 -7.84 4.27
CA ALA A 39 -17.67 -8.17 3.18
C ALA A 39 -16.35 -8.70 3.76
N ALA A 40 -16.30 -10.01 4.00
CA ALA A 40 -15.13 -10.75 4.41
C ALA A 40 -14.36 -11.13 3.14
N ASP A 41 -13.78 -10.13 2.45
CA ASP A 41 -13.03 -10.39 1.21
C ASP A 41 -11.73 -9.60 1.07
N SER A 42 -11.27 -8.94 2.15
CA SER A 42 -10.00 -8.18 2.11
C SER A 42 -8.90 -8.71 3.02
N ALA A 43 -9.13 -9.82 3.74
CA ALA A 43 -8.15 -10.36 4.69
C ALA A 43 -7.33 -11.55 4.18
N THR A 44 -7.66 -12.11 3.01
CA THR A 44 -7.06 -13.38 2.52
C THR A 44 -6.48 -13.28 1.10
N THR A 45 -6.44 -12.09 0.50
CA THR A 45 -5.84 -11.87 -0.81
C THR A 45 -4.45 -11.27 -0.64
N ILE A 46 -3.43 -12.02 -1.06
CA ILE A 46 -2.05 -11.50 -1.15
C ILE A 46 -2.06 -10.37 -2.17
N GLN A 47 -1.62 -9.16 -1.77
CA GLN A 47 -1.47 -8.06 -2.73
C GLN A 47 -0.47 -8.46 -3.83
N GLU A 48 -0.88 -8.28 -5.08
CA GLU A 48 0.00 -8.48 -6.21
C GLU A 48 1.01 -7.34 -6.31
N VAL A 49 2.30 -7.67 -6.26
CA VAL A 49 3.39 -6.71 -6.49
C VAL A 49 3.73 -6.72 -7.98
N VAL A 50 3.52 -5.59 -8.64
CA VAL A 50 3.85 -5.38 -10.05
C VAL A 50 5.23 -4.73 -10.16
N VAL A 51 6.08 -5.25 -11.04
CA VAL A 51 7.44 -4.77 -11.29
C VAL A 51 7.66 -4.52 -12.77
N THR A 52 8.69 -3.72 -13.09
CA THR A 52 9.11 -3.33 -14.43
C THR A 52 10.48 -3.87 -14.82
N ALA A 53 11.09 -4.71 -13.98
CA ALA A 53 12.39 -5.36 -14.19
C ALA A 53 12.64 -5.95 -15.60
N THR A 54 11.59 -6.37 -16.31
CA THR A 54 11.68 -6.92 -17.69
C THR A 54 11.34 -5.91 -18.80
N LYS A 55 11.38 -4.61 -18.49
CA LYS A 55 10.88 -3.49 -19.31
C LYS A 55 9.38 -3.56 -19.64
N ARG A 56 8.65 -4.44 -18.95
CA ARG A 56 7.19 -4.58 -19.01
C ARG A 56 6.67 -4.79 -17.60
N LYS A 57 5.44 -4.33 -17.35
CA LYS A 57 4.74 -4.56 -16.08
C LYS A 57 4.43 -6.05 -15.95
N THR A 58 5.03 -6.71 -14.96
CA THR A 58 4.82 -8.14 -14.66
C THR A 58 4.66 -8.35 -13.17
N SER A 59 3.91 -9.39 -12.79
CA SER A 59 3.83 -9.83 -11.39
C SER A 59 5.21 -10.25 -10.90
N LEU A 60 5.62 -9.83 -9.69
CA LEU A 60 6.88 -10.21 -9.06
C LEU A 60 7.02 -11.74 -9.01
N GLN A 61 5.93 -12.45 -8.71
CA GLN A 61 5.90 -13.92 -8.63
C GLN A 61 6.14 -14.62 -9.98
N LYS A 62 5.86 -13.95 -11.10
CA LYS A 62 6.02 -14.49 -12.46
C LYS A 62 7.27 -13.94 -13.17
N THR A 63 8.03 -13.07 -12.50
CA THR A 63 9.19 -12.40 -13.07
C THR A 63 10.42 -13.30 -12.91
N PRO A 64 11.08 -13.75 -13.99
CA PRO A 64 12.16 -14.74 -13.94
C PRO A 64 13.53 -14.13 -13.58
N VAL A 65 13.56 -13.05 -12.79
CA VAL A 65 14.77 -12.40 -12.30
C VAL A 65 14.62 -12.08 -10.82
N ALA A 66 15.75 -12.09 -10.09
CA ALA A 66 15.74 -11.84 -8.65
C ALA A 66 15.57 -10.34 -8.36
N VAL A 67 14.34 -9.92 -8.08
CA VAL A 67 13.99 -8.51 -7.82
C VAL A 67 13.73 -8.28 -6.33
N THR A 68 14.17 -7.14 -5.81
CA THR A 68 13.68 -6.55 -4.56
C THR A 68 12.85 -5.34 -4.95
N ALA A 69 11.57 -5.31 -4.62
CA ALA A 69 10.69 -4.19 -4.90
C ALA A 69 10.32 -3.50 -3.59
N ILE A 70 10.48 -2.19 -3.54
CA ILE A 70 10.14 -1.33 -2.40
C ILE A 70 9.17 -0.29 -2.91
N ASN A 71 7.99 -0.19 -2.32
CA ASN A 71 6.96 0.78 -2.73
C ASN A 71 7.15 2.12 -2.01
N SER A 72 6.44 3.15 -2.47
CA SER A 72 6.44 4.48 -1.86
C SER A 72 6.14 4.45 -0.36
N ALA A 73 5.09 3.74 0.07
CA ALA A 73 4.72 3.63 1.48
C ALA A 73 5.86 3.11 2.37
N ALA A 74 6.60 2.09 1.93
CA ALA A 74 7.74 1.57 2.67
C ALA A 74 8.93 2.54 2.72
N LEU A 75 9.11 3.36 1.67
CA LEU A 75 10.13 4.39 1.65
C LEU A 75 9.78 5.54 2.59
N ASP A 76 8.51 5.95 2.60
CA ASP A 76 7.97 6.99 3.47
C ASP A 76 8.05 6.56 4.94
N ASP A 77 7.59 5.34 5.26
CA ASP A 77 7.65 4.78 6.62
C ASP A 77 9.11 4.71 7.13
N ALA A 78 10.04 4.39 6.24
CA ALA A 78 11.47 4.33 6.55
C ALA A 78 12.16 5.71 6.51
N HIS A 79 11.44 6.80 6.17
CA HIS A 79 11.98 8.16 6.04
C HIS A 79 13.17 8.23 5.07
N MET A 80 13.11 7.47 3.99
CA MET A 80 14.15 7.39 2.97
C MET A 80 14.03 8.61 2.05
N SER A 81 15.05 9.47 2.03
CA SER A 81 15.01 10.74 1.31
C SER A 81 16.06 10.84 0.20
N THR A 82 17.06 9.95 0.22
CA THR A 82 18.16 9.93 -0.72
C THR A 82 18.50 8.51 -1.15
N LEU A 83 19.16 8.36 -2.31
CA LEU A 83 19.62 7.07 -2.82
C LEU A 83 20.53 6.33 -1.82
N LEU A 84 21.23 7.08 -0.97
CA LEU A 84 22.09 6.55 0.07
C LEU A 84 21.30 5.84 1.16
N ASP A 85 20.04 6.21 1.41
CA ASP A 85 19.23 5.64 2.47
C ASP A 85 18.72 4.24 2.09
N ILE A 86 18.53 3.98 0.78
CA ILE A 86 18.03 2.70 0.24
C ILE A 86 18.88 1.50 0.70
N VAL A 87 20.17 1.71 0.96
CA VAL A 87 21.10 0.66 1.42
C VAL A 87 20.63 -0.03 2.69
N HIS A 88 19.82 0.64 3.52
CA HIS A 88 19.27 0.07 4.74
C HIS A 88 18.15 -0.96 4.48
N LEU A 89 17.44 -0.83 3.36
CA LEU A 89 16.34 -1.72 2.98
C LEU A 89 16.80 -2.85 2.04
N VAL A 90 17.99 -2.73 1.46
CA VAL A 90 18.47 -3.62 0.41
C VAL A 90 19.75 -4.35 0.86
N PRO A 91 19.65 -5.64 1.23
CA PRO A 91 20.80 -6.40 1.68
C PRO A 91 21.90 -6.51 0.64
N GLY A 92 23.13 -6.19 1.05
CA GLY A 92 24.32 -6.25 0.20
C GLY A 92 24.46 -5.08 -0.77
N LEU A 93 23.57 -4.10 -0.75
CA LEU A 93 23.79 -2.82 -1.41
C LEU A 93 24.58 -1.89 -0.49
N GLN A 94 25.58 -1.22 -1.05
CA GLN A 94 26.29 -0.12 -0.42
C GLN A 94 26.30 1.06 -1.39
N ALA A 95 26.18 2.27 -0.85
CA ALA A 95 26.22 3.50 -1.62
C ALA A 95 27.07 4.51 -0.86
N THR A 96 27.90 5.24 -1.58
CA THR A 96 28.78 6.26 -1.02
C THR A 96 28.73 7.49 -1.90
N ALA A 97 28.48 8.65 -1.29
CA ALA A 97 28.60 9.93 -1.98
C ALA A 97 30.04 10.41 -1.85
N GLN A 98 30.67 10.79 -2.97
CA GLN A 98 32.06 11.23 -2.97
C GLN A 98 32.28 12.47 -3.85
N GLY A 99 33.23 13.31 -3.41
CA GLY A 99 33.58 14.58 -4.05
C GLY A 99 32.60 15.71 -3.74
N ASP A 100 32.96 16.93 -4.16
CA ASP A 100 32.18 18.14 -3.90
C ASP A 100 30.85 18.21 -4.66
N HIS A 101 30.70 17.40 -5.71
CA HIS A 101 29.49 17.35 -6.56
C HIS A 101 28.47 16.30 -6.11
N GLY A 102 28.74 15.55 -5.04
CA GLY A 102 27.79 14.58 -4.48
C GLY A 102 27.49 13.38 -5.39
N VAL A 103 28.45 12.99 -6.24
CA VAL A 103 28.31 11.81 -7.10
C VAL A 103 28.20 10.56 -6.22
N THR A 104 27.13 9.79 -6.40
CA THR A 104 26.92 8.55 -5.64
C THR A 104 27.46 7.34 -6.41
N THR A 105 28.43 6.65 -5.82
CA THR A 105 28.89 5.33 -6.29
C THR A 105 28.16 4.23 -5.54
N MET A 106 27.81 3.15 -6.24
CA MET A 106 27.05 2.03 -5.69
C MET A 106 27.81 0.72 -5.89
N THR A 107 27.75 -0.14 -4.87
CA THR A 107 28.35 -1.46 -4.85
C THR A 107 27.30 -2.46 -4.42
N LEU A 108 27.10 -3.52 -5.19
CA LEU A 108 26.15 -4.58 -4.89
C LEU A 108 26.89 -5.91 -4.69
N ARG A 109 26.79 -6.48 -3.49
CA ARG A 109 27.49 -7.71 -3.07
C ARG A 109 29.01 -7.64 -3.28
N GLY A 110 29.60 -6.48 -3.02
CA GLY A 110 31.04 -6.24 -3.20
C GLY A 110 31.47 -5.95 -4.64
N ILE A 111 30.53 -5.96 -5.60
CA ILE A 111 30.80 -5.59 -7.00
C ILE A 111 30.40 -4.13 -7.20
N GLY A 112 31.37 -3.29 -7.54
CA GLY A 112 31.20 -1.86 -7.73
C GLY A 112 32.49 -1.25 -8.26
N ASN A 113 32.41 -0.01 -8.75
CA ASN A 113 33.57 0.69 -9.28
C ASN A 113 33.63 2.11 -8.73
N ASP A 114 34.57 2.29 -7.82
CA ASP A 114 34.77 3.58 -7.16
C ASP A 114 35.49 4.61 -8.06
N THR A 115 36.02 4.19 -9.21
CA THR A 115 36.60 5.10 -10.21
C THR A 115 35.55 5.67 -11.16
N ALA A 116 34.32 5.13 -11.15
CA ALA A 116 33.19 5.57 -11.96
C ALA A 116 32.60 6.92 -11.52
N LYS A 117 33.45 7.88 -11.15
CA LYS A 117 33.13 9.27 -10.76
C LYS A 117 33.38 10.27 -11.89
N THR A 118 34.12 9.87 -12.92
CA THR A 118 34.37 10.66 -14.14
C THR A 118 33.92 9.91 -15.38
N GLU A 119 33.65 10.63 -16.48
CA GLU A 119 33.15 10.12 -17.78
C GLU A 119 34.02 9.02 -18.39
N TYR A 120 35.24 8.84 -17.91
CA TYR A 120 36.18 7.82 -18.35
C TYR A 120 35.89 6.41 -17.80
N ALA A 121 35.06 6.32 -16.76
CA ALA A 121 34.72 5.06 -16.11
C ALA A 121 33.21 4.96 -15.88
N ASP A 122 32.69 3.76 -16.11
CA ASP A 122 31.28 3.45 -15.95
C ASP A 122 31.03 2.60 -14.69
N PRO A 123 29.87 2.79 -14.04
CA PRO A 123 29.51 2.03 -12.85
C PRO A 123 29.08 0.60 -13.18
N GLU A 124 29.50 -0.36 -12.35
CA GLU A 124 29.10 -1.76 -12.41
C GLU A 124 27.63 -1.93 -12.01
N VAL A 125 27.17 -1.12 -11.04
CA VAL A 125 25.76 -1.04 -10.64
C VAL A 125 25.12 0.13 -11.39
N ALA A 126 24.31 -0.20 -12.38
CA ALA A 126 23.59 0.80 -13.18
C ALA A 126 22.31 1.28 -12.49
N LEU A 127 22.11 2.60 -12.47
CA LEU A 127 20.85 3.22 -12.05
C LEU A 127 19.99 3.53 -13.26
N PHE A 128 18.71 3.21 -13.18
CA PHE A 128 17.71 3.58 -14.17
C PHE A 128 16.59 4.36 -13.50
N VAL A 129 16.30 5.55 -14.01
CA VAL A 129 15.16 6.38 -13.56
C VAL A 129 14.14 6.39 -14.68
N ASN A 130 12.94 5.89 -14.43
CA ASN A 130 11.90 5.71 -15.45
C ASN A 130 12.39 4.96 -16.71
N GLY A 131 13.29 3.99 -16.53
CA GLY A 131 13.87 3.20 -17.62
C GLY A 131 15.02 3.88 -18.38
N VAL A 132 15.39 5.11 -18.01
CA VAL A 132 16.52 5.84 -18.62
C VAL A 132 17.78 5.62 -17.77
N TYR A 133 18.87 5.21 -18.41
CA TYR A 133 20.15 4.98 -17.75
C TYR A 133 20.72 6.30 -17.20
N THR A 134 21.13 6.28 -15.94
CA THR A 134 21.79 7.39 -15.25
C THR A 134 23.16 6.93 -14.78
N ALA A 135 24.20 7.29 -15.52
CA ALA A 135 25.58 6.90 -15.18
C ALA A 135 26.10 7.59 -13.89
N ARG A 136 25.57 8.77 -13.58
CA ARG A 136 26.00 9.62 -12.48
C ARG A 136 24.78 10.26 -11.83
N PRO A 137 24.22 9.63 -10.79
CA PRO A 137 23.19 10.28 -9.99
C PRO A 137 23.82 11.42 -9.18
N GLU A 138 23.93 12.58 -9.80
CA GLU A 138 24.20 13.85 -9.12
C GLU A 138 22.91 14.33 -8.45
N GLY A 139 23.00 14.78 -7.20
CA GLY A 139 21.80 15.18 -6.45
C GLY A 139 20.86 14.01 -6.19
N ALA A 140 21.37 12.93 -5.59
CA ALA A 140 20.63 11.71 -5.25
C ALA A 140 19.27 11.93 -4.55
N ALA A 141 19.10 13.03 -3.83
CA ALA A 141 17.83 13.43 -3.22
C ALA A 141 16.76 13.82 -4.27
N ALA A 142 17.14 14.50 -5.35
CA ALA A 142 16.22 14.92 -6.40
C ALA A 142 15.70 13.72 -7.22
N LEU A 143 16.49 12.66 -7.33
CA LEU A 143 16.10 11.44 -8.05
C LEU A 143 15.09 10.58 -7.28
N MET A 144 14.98 10.77 -5.96
CA MET A 144 14.04 10.06 -5.10
C MET A 144 12.77 10.86 -4.78
N PHE A 145 12.71 12.13 -5.19
CA PHE A 145 11.52 12.95 -4.98
C PHE A 145 10.35 12.41 -5.81
N ASP A 146 9.19 12.24 -5.16
CA ASP A 146 7.94 11.77 -5.79
C ASP A 146 8.08 10.42 -6.53
N MET A 147 8.71 9.45 -5.88
CA MET A 147 8.96 8.14 -6.47
C MET A 147 7.88 7.12 -6.07
N GLU A 148 7.35 6.41 -7.06
CA GLU A 148 6.32 5.37 -6.86
C GLU A 148 6.91 4.08 -6.25
N ALA A 149 8.07 3.65 -6.74
CA ALA A 149 8.73 2.42 -6.31
C ALA A 149 10.21 2.38 -6.68
N VAL A 150 10.97 1.56 -5.96
CA VAL A 150 12.35 1.16 -6.26
C VAL A 150 12.37 -0.32 -6.56
N GLU A 151 13.02 -0.69 -7.66
CA GLU A 151 13.26 -2.07 -8.02
C GLU A 151 14.77 -2.32 -8.10
N LEU A 152 15.29 -3.16 -7.21
CA LEU A 152 16.66 -3.65 -7.31
C LEU A 152 16.68 -5.03 -7.97
N LEU A 153 17.36 -5.12 -9.10
CA LEU A 153 17.60 -6.36 -9.80
C LEU A 153 18.97 -6.92 -9.37
N ARG A 154 19.00 -8.20 -8.96
CA ARG A 154 20.21 -8.88 -8.47
C ARG A 154 20.67 -9.97 -9.44
N GLY A 155 21.98 -10.12 -9.59
CA GLY A 155 22.60 -11.11 -10.46
C GLY A 155 22.68 -10.64 -11.92
N PRO A 156 23.08 -11.52 -12.84
CA PRO A 156 23.21 -11.17 -14.25
C PRO A 156 21.84 -10.79 -14.84
N GLN A 157 21.73 -9.58 -15.39
CA GLN A 157 20.47 -9.04 -15.93
C GLN A 157 20.25 -9.32 -17.42
N GLY A 158 21.20 -9.99 -18.06
CA GLY A 158 21.12 -10.37 -19.47
C GLY A 158 21.10 -9.17 -20.42
N THR A 159 20.74 -9.43 -21.68
CA THR A 159 20.77 -8.45 -22.80
C THR A 159 19.77 -7.29 -22.67
N LEU A 160 18.83 -7.34 -21.72
CA LEU A 160 17.76 -6.34 -21.60
C LEU A 160 18.28 -4.94 -21.22
N TRP A 161 19.27 -4.90 -20.34
CA TRP A 161 19.88 -3.66 -19.85
C TRP A 161 21.25 -3.38 -20.49
N GLY A 162 21.59 -4.16 -21.52
CA GLY A 162 22.77 -3.96 -22.36
C GLY A 162 24.07 -4.31 -21.62
N ARG A 163 24.98 -3.33 -21.59
CA ARG A 163 26.36 -3.46 -21.07
C ARG A 163 26.47 -3.65 -19.55
N HIS A 164 25.37 -3.56 -18.80
CA HIS A 164 25.30 -3.80 -17.35
C HIS A 164 24.54 -5.12 -17.04
N SER A 165 24.80 -6.14 -17.86
CA SER A 165 24.24 -7.49 -17.77
C SER A 165 24.97 -8.35 -16.74
#